data_AF-A0A3C1STL5-F1
#
_entry.id   AF-A0A3C1STL5-F1
#
_cell.length_a   1.000
_cell.length_b   1.000
_cell.length_c   1.000
_cell.angle_alpha   90.00
_cell.angle_beta   90.00
_cell.angle_gamma   90.00
#
_symmetry.space_group_name_H-M   'P 1'
#
loop_
_entity.id
_entity.type
_entity.pdbx_description
1 polymer ?
#
loop_
_entity_poly.entity_id
_entity_poly.type
_entity_poly.pdbx_seq_one_letter_code
_entity_poly.pdbx_strand_id
1 'polypeptide(L)' 'MLQGFAVAIRMGATKRDFDDTVALHPTSAEELVTMR' A
#
# COMPACT_ATOMS: atom_id res chain seq x y z
N MET A 1 8.52 1.60 -5.37
CA MET A 1 7.74 1.49 -4.12
C MET A 1 7.49 2.88 -3.52
N LEU A 2 8.50 3.58 -3.00
CA LEU A 2 8.30 4.75 -2.12
C LEU A 2 7.39 5.89 -2.65
N GLN A 3 7.51 6.32 -3.91
CA GLN A 3 6.83 7.53 -4.39
C GLN A 3 5.31 7.45 -4.34
N GLY A 4 4.70 6.31 -4.70
CA GLY A 4 3.26 6.12 -4.61
C GLY A 4 2.76 6.10 -3.17
N PHE A 5 3.49 5.44 -2.27
CA PHE A 5 3.16 5.43 -0.84
C PHE A 5 3.31 6.82 -0.20
N ALA A 6 4.26 7.64 -0.65
CA ALA A 6 4.39 9.02 -0.18
C ALA A 6 3.14 9.87 -0.52
N VAL A 7 2.54 9.65 -1.69
CA VAL A 7 1.27 10.28 -2.07
C VAL A 7 0.13 9.77 -1.19
N ALA A 8 0.00 8.45 -1.01
CA ALA A 8 -1.03 7.85 -0.16
C ALA A 8 -0.97 8.38 1.29
N ILE A 9 0.22 8.47 1.86
CA ILE A 9 0.44 9.04 3.20
C ILE A 9 0.06 10.52 3.24
N ARG A 10 0.42 11.30 2.21
CA ARG A 10 0.04 12.72 2.12
C ARG A 10 -1.48 12.91 2.03
N MET A 11 -2.20 11.94 1.46
CA MET A 11 -3.67 11.92 1.40
C MET A 11 -4.34 11.45 2.69
N GLY A 12 -3.55 11.03 3.70
CA GLY A 12 -4.09 10.55 4.98
C GLY A 12 -4.54 9.09 4.94
N ALA A 13 -3.97 8.27 4.05
CA ALA A 13 -4.26 6.84 3.99
C ALA A 13 -4.02 6.15 5.35
N THR A 14 -5.00 5.35 5.74
CA THR A 14 -5.02 4.51 6.93
C THR A 14 -4.68 3.07 6.56
N LYS A 15 -4.45 2.21 7.57
CA LYS A 15 -4.20 0.77 7.33
C LYS A 15 -5.31 0.11 6.50
N ARG A 16 -6.56 0.51 6.72
CA ARG A 16 -7.73 0.02 5.97
C ARG A 16 -7.64 0.32 4.48
N ASP A 17 -7.14 1.49 4.10
CA ASP A 17 -6.99 1.85 2.68
C ASP A 17 -5.97 0.94 1.97
N PHE A 18 -4.93 0.50 2.70
CA PHE A 18 -3.97 -0.48 2.20
C PHE A 18 -4.57 -1.89 2.14
N ASP A 19 -5.37 -2.29 3.12
CA ASP A 19 -6.10 -3.57 3.11
C ASP A 19 -7.12 -3.66 1.96
N ASP A 20 -7.75 -2.53 1.63
CA ASP A 20 -8.72 -2.43 0.53
C ASP A 20 -8.03 -2.35 -0.85
N THR A 21 -6.68 -2.28 -0.90
CA THR A 21 -5.90 -2.22 -2.15
C THR A 21 -5.53 -3.62 -2.64
N VAL A 22 -5.85 -3.93 -3.90
CA VAL A 22 -5.47 -5.21 -4.51
C VAL A 22 -3.95 -5.30 -4.69
N ALA A 23 -3.36 -6.37 -4.16
CA ALA A 23 -1.95 -6.71 -4.32
C ALA A 23 -1.58 -6.98 -5.79
N LEU A 24 -0.38 -6.50 -6.19
CA LEU A 24 0.23 -6.84 -7.47
C LEU A 24 1.29 -7.92 -7.27
N HIS A 25 0.97 -9.14 -7.70
CA HIS A 25 1.85 -10.30 -7.61
C HIS A 25 2.55 -10.62 -8.95
N PRO A 26 3.84 -11.02 -8.98
CA PRO A 26 4.77 -11.14 -7.86
C PRO A 26 5.65 -9.88 -7.70
N THR A 27 5.51 -9.15 -6.59
CA THR A 27 6.34 -7.96 -6.33
C THR A 27 6.64 -7.78 -4.85
N SER A 28 7.83 -7.29 -4.50
CA SER A 28 8.12 -6.91 -3.10
C SER A 28 7.22 -5.79 -2.56
N ALA A 29 6.49 -5.09 -3.43
CA ALA A 29 5.54 -4.05 -3.04
C ALA A 29 4.24 -4.62 -2.46
N GLU A 30 3.87 -5.85 -2.83
CA GLU A 30 2.63 -6.47 -2.38
C GLU A 30 2.60 -6.67 -0.87
N GLU A 31 3.75 -6.92 -0.24
CA GLU A 31 3.92 -7.05 1.21
C GLU A 31 3.42 -5.82 1.97
N LEU A 32 3.49 -4.62 1.39
CA LEU A 32 3.05 -3.38 2.05
C LEU A 32 1.52 -3.23 2.11
N VAL A 33 0.79 -3.96 1.27
CA VAL A 33 -0.69 -3.95 1.24
C VAL A 33 -1.31 -5.23 1.81
N THR A 34 -0.49 -6.23 2.18
CA THR A 34 -0.94 -7.50 2.76
C THR A 34 -0.51 -7.70 4.23
N MET A 35 0.15 -6.71 4.84
CA MET A 35 0.50 -6.69 6.26
C MET A 35 -0.74 -6.87 7.16
N ARG A 36 -0.58 -7.58 8.29
CA ARG A 36 -1.65 -7.82 9.29
C ARG A 36 -1.57 -6.85 10.46
#